data_AF-A0A8E0IET7-F1
#
_entry.id   AF-A0A8E0IET7-F1
#
_cell.length_a   1.000
_cell.length_b   1.000
_cell.length_c   1.000
_cell.angle_alpha   90.00
_cell.angle_beta   90.00
_cell.angle_gamma   90.00
#
_symmetry.space_group_name_H-M   'P 1'
#
loop_
_entity.id
_entity.type
_entity.pdbx_description
1 polymer ?
#
loop_
_entity_poly.entity_id
_entity_poly.type
_entity_poly.pdbx_seq_one_letter_code
_entity_poly.pdbx_strand_id
1 'polypeptide(L)'
;MLAKPAAQFTLEEAQAEVEKLRKQLNQWRLEYYTKDAPTVTDNVYDDHYRDLQALEAAYPKLVTPDSPTQEVGDVINSDFAKVQHPIPMLSMGDVFSFEELSEWDARMQSNVGHPVDYNVELKIDGLALSLIYENGKLVQGSTRGDGNVGEDVTRNVLTIASVPKQLKQPLSLEVRGECYMPKAAFAKLNARQETEGGTPFANPRNAAAGSLRQLDAKVTAARELDTFIYTLIEPEQFNVTTQHEAIAFMQALGFTTNPSSEVA
;
A
#
# COMPACT_ATOMS: atom_id res chain seq x y z
N MET A 1 0.23 -3.85 23.62
CA MET A 1 -0.16 -5.13 24.23
C MET A 1 -1.12 -4.87 25.36
N LEU A 2 -2.38 -5.29 25.21
CA LEU A 2 -3.39 -5.16 26.25
C LEU A 2 -2.95 -5.84 27.56
N ALA A 3 -3.30 -5.23 28.69
CA ALA A 3 -2.97 -5.77 30.02
C ALA A 3 -3.75 -7.06 30.37
N LYS A 4 -4.83 -7.35 29.65
CA LYS A 4 -5.71 -8.52 29.79
C LYS A 4 -6.46 -8.77 28.47
N PRO A 5 -7.09 -9.94 28.27
CA PRO A 5 -7.92 -10.18 27.10
C PRO A 5 -9.01 -9.11 26.94
N ALA A 6 -9.30 -8.69 25.70
CA ALA A 6 -10.24 -7.60 25.42
C ALA A 6 -11.61 -7.80 26.11
N ALA A 7 -12.14 -9.03 26.09
CA ALA A 7 -13.42 -9.37 26.72
C ALA A 7 -13.45 -9.23 28.26
N GLN A 8 -12.30 -9.04 28.92
CA GLN A 8 -12.19 -8.90 30.38
C GLN A 8 -12.10 -7.44 30.84
N PHE A 9 -12.22 -6.48 29.93
CA PHE A 9 -12.33 -5.06 30.28
C PHE A 9 -13.74 -4.73 30.77
N THR A 10 -13.88 -3.73 31.64
CA THR A 10 -15.15 -3.03 31.78
C THR A 10 -15.31 -2.06 30.61
N LEU A 11 -16.54 -1.60 30.34
CA LEU A 11 -16.78 -0.62 29.27
C LEU A 11 -15.97 0.67 29.49
N GLU A 12 -15.81 1.11 30.73
CA GLU A 12 -15.05 2.31 31.09
C GLU A 12 -13.54 2.12 30.89
N GLU A 13 -12.99 0.98 31.31
CA GLU A 13 -11.58 0.64 31.05
C GLU A 13 -11.32 0.51 29.54
N ALA A 14 -12.24 -0.12 28.80
CA ALA A 14 -12.14 -0.26 27.35
C ALA A 14 -12.18 1.09 26.65
N GLN A 15 -13.06 2.00 27.06
CA GLN A 15 -13.13 3.36 26.53
C GLN A 15 -11.79 4.10 26.68
N ALA A 16 -11.22 4.07 27.90
CA ALA A 16 -9.95 4.75 28.17
C ALA A 16 -8.78 4.17 27.35
N GLU A 17 -8.70 2.83 27.22
CA GLU A 17 -7.65 2.19 26.45
C GLU A 17 -7.83 2.42 24.93
N VAL A 18 -9.07 2.39 24.42
CA VAL A 18 -9.39 2.72 23.03
C VAL A 18 -8.97 4.14 22.69
N GLU A 19 -9.29 5.14 23.51
CA GLU A 19 -8.89 6.54 23.27
C GLU A 19 -7.38 6.72 23.21
N LYS A 20 -6.66 6.05 24.12
CA LYS A 20 -5.20 6.04 24.15
C LYS A 20 -4.62 5.39 22.90
N LEU A 21 -5.11 4.20 22.53
CA LEU A 21 -4.66 3.48 21.33
C LEU A 21 -4.92 4.29 20.06
N ARG A 22 -6.12 4.86 19.90
CA ARG A 22 -6.47 5.72 18.75
C ARG A 22 -5.51 6.88 18.60
N LYS A 23 -5.25 7.62 19.69
CA LYS A 23 -4.32 8.76 19.68
C LYS A 23 -2.91 8.33 19.26
N GLN A 24 -2.42 7.24 19.82
CA GLN A 24 -1.07 6.73 19.53
C GLN A 24 -0.95 6.23 18.08
N LEU A 25 -1.92 5.44 17.62
CA LEU A 25 -1.96 4.90 16.26
C LEU A 25 -2.09 6.01 15.22
N ASN A 26 -2.89 7.05 15.46
CA ASN A 26 -2.99 8.19 14.54
C ASN A 26 -1.68 8.98 14.45
N GLN A 27 -0.95 9.14 15.56
CA GLN A 27 0.37 9.76 15.53
C GLN A 27 1.36 8.94 14.68
N TRP A 28 1.38 7.62 14.86
CA TRP A 28 2.27 6.73 14.08
C TRP A 28 1.87 6.67 12.61
N ARG A 29 0.57 6.68 12.28
CA ARG A 29 0.07 6.81 10.90
C ARG A 29 0.58 8.08 10.25
N LEU A 30 0.49 9.23 10.94
CA LEU A 30 1.02 10.50 10.45
C LEU A 30 2.53 10.43 10.18
N GLU A 31 3.30 9.84 11.09
CA GLU A 31 4.74 9.68 10.92
C GLU A 31 5.10 8.76 9.75
N TYR A 32 4.33 7.70 9.55
CA TYR A 32 4.56 6.70 8.52
C TYR A 32 4.12 7.16 7.13
N TYR A 33 2.86 7.59 6.97
CA TYR A 33 2.26 7.92 5.68
C TYR A 33 2.51 9.37 5.23
N THR A 34 2.55 10.32 6.17
CA THR A 34 2.71 11.73 5.83
C THR A 34 4.17 12.17 5.89
N LYS A 35 4.89 11.81 6.96
CA LYS A 35 6.27 12.29 7.20
C LYS A 35 7.37 11.37 6.64
N ASP A 36 7.03 10.15 6.22
CA ASP A 36 7.99 9.13 5.78
C ASP A 36 9.12 8.88 6.82
N ALA A 37 8.80 9.05 8.12
CA ALA A 37 9.76 9.03 9.23
C ALA A 37 9.14 8.41 10.50
N PRO A 38 8.82 7.10 10.48
CA PRO A 38 8.19 6.42 11.61
C PRO A 38 9.11 6.36 12.83
N THR A 39 8.51 6.53 14.02
CA THR A 39 9.22 6.42 15.30
C THR A 39 9.17 5.03 15.93
N VAL A 40 8.33 4.14 15.41
CA VAL A 40 8.19 2.74 15.83
C VAL A 40 8.31 1.79 14.64
N THR A 41 8.58 0.52 14.92
CA THR A 41 8.59 -0.52 13.88
C THR A 41 7.16 -0.94 13.52
N ASP A 42 6.99 -1.47 12.31
CA ASP A 42 5.70 -1.94 11.79
C ASP A 42 5.05 -2.96 12.74
N ASN A 43 5.81 -3.92 13.27
CA ASN A 43 5.29 -4.88 14.26
C ASN A 43 4.73 -4.21 15.54
N VAL A 44 5.39 -3.15 16.03
CA VAL A 44 4.89 -2.41 17.19
C VAL A 44 3.58 -1.70 16.85
N TYR A 45 3.47 -1.13 15.64
CA TYR A 45 2.21 -0.55 15.16
C TYR A 45 1.10 -1.61 15.07
N ASP A 46 1.38 -2.73 14.40
CA ASP A 46 0.43 -3.80 14.12
C ASP A 46 -0.11 -4.44 15.40
N ASP A 47 0.74 -4.67 16.40
CA ASP A 47 0.31 -5.18 17.72
C ASP A 47 -0.69 -4.23 18.40
N HIS A 48 -0.45 -2.92 18.35
CA HIS A 48 -1.37 -1.94 18.94
C HIS A 48 -2.65 -1.77 18.11
N TYR A 49 -2.54 -1.92 16.79
CA TYR A 49 -3.70 -1.90 15.90
C TYR A 49 -4.62 -3.10 16.16
N ARG A 50 -4.04 -4.30 16.33
CA ARG A 50 -4.76 -5.51 16.73
C ARG A 50 -5.40 -5.39 18.11
N ASP A 51 -4.70 -4.80 19.07
CA ASP A 51 -5.27 -4.49 20.39
C ASP A 51 -6.52 -3.61 20.26
N LEU A 52 -6.47 -2.57 19.41
CA LEU A 52 -7.62 -1.70 19.14
C LEU A 52 -8.76 -2.45 18.47
N GLN A 53 -8.48 -3.26 17.44
CA GLN A 53 -9.48 -4.08 16.76
C GLN A 53 -10.16 -5.07 17.73
N ALA A 54 -9.40 -5.71 18.60
CA ALA A 54 -9.92 -6.65 19.58
C ALA A 54 -10.87 -5.97 20.58
N LEU A 55 -10.52 -4.76 21.05
CA LEU A 55 -11.39 -3.96 21.92
C LEU A 55 -12.66 -3.51 21.18
N GLU A 56 -12.55 -3.02 19.95
CA GLU A 56 -13.70 -2.60 19.15
C GLU A 56 -14.65 -3.75 18.81
N ALA A 57 -14.12 -4.95 18.55
CA ALA A 57 -14.91 -6.16 18.35
C ALA A 57 -15.65 -6.59 19.65
N ALA A 58 -14.98 -6.52 20.81
CA ALA A 58 -15.59 -6.86 22.09
C ALA A 58 -16.62 -5.82 22.57
N TYR A 59 -16.44 -4.54 22.20
CA TYR A 59 -17.31 -3.42 22.57
C TYR A 59 -17.73 -2.61 21.33
N PRO A 60 -18.67 -3.10 20.49
CA PRO A 60 -19.04 -2.44 19.22
C PRO A 60 -19.53 -0.99 19.36
N LYS A 61 -20.03 -0.61 20.55
CA LYS A 61 -20.45 0.77 20.85
C LYS A 61 -19.29 1.78 20.83
N LEU A 62 -18.06 1.30 20.92
CA LEU A 62 -16.87 2.15 20.97
C LEU A 62 -16.37 2.50 19.56
N VAL A 63 -16.79 1.79 18.52
CA VAL A 63 -16.39 2.05 17.13
C VAL A 63 -16.86 3.42 16.69
N THR A 64 -15.94 4.23 16.16
CA THR A 64 -16.24 5.54 15.58
C THR A 64 -15.74 5.62 14.14
N PRO A 65 -16.39 6.42 13.26
CA PRO A 65 -15.99 6.53 11.85
C PRO A 65 -14.56 7.05 11.63
N ASP A 66 -14.00 7.78 12.59
CA ASP A 66 -12.64 8.34 12.59
C ASP A 66 -11.61 7.43 13.29
N SER A 67 -12.00 6.20 13.64
CA SER A 67 -11.06 5.25 14.21
C SER A 67 -10.03 4.81 13.15
N PRO A 68 -8.75 4.62 13.52
CA PRO A 68 -7.75 4.05 12.61
C PRO A 68 -8.16 2.73 11.97
N THR A 69 -9.05 1.97 12.61
CA THR A 69 -9.56 0.69 12.10
C THR A 69 -10.57 0.84 10.96
N GLN A 70 -11.12 2.04 10.75
CA GLN A 70 -12.10 2.35 9.72
C GLN A 70 -11.49 3.11 8.54
N GLU A 71 -10.27 3.64 8.70
CA GLU A 71 -9.61 4.47 7.71
C GLU A 71 -8.56 3.70 6.91
N VAL A 72 -8.42 4.06 5.63
CA VAL A 72 -7.38 3.55 4.74
C VAL A 72 -6.36 4.67 4.51
N GLY A 73 -5.07 4.42 4.71
CA GLY A 73 -4.02 5.41 4.43
C GLY A 73 -3.98 6.56 5.43
N ASP A 74 -3.71 7.80 5.00
CA ASP A 74 -3.66 9.00 5.86
C ASP A 74 -4.07 10.27 5.09
N VAL A 75 -4.39 11.35 5.82
CA VAL A 75 -4.82 12.63 5.26
C VAL A 75 -3.70 13.27 4.45
N ILE A 76 -3.94 13.50 3.16
CA ILE A 76 -2.98 14.19 2.29
C ILE A 76 -2.96 15.69 2.59
N ASN A 77 -1.90 16.12 3.29
CA ASN A 77 -1.46 17.51 3.36
C ASN A 77 -0.11 17.60 2.64
N SER A 78 -0.12 17.89 1.34
CA SER A 78 1.11 18.01 0.56
C SER A 78 1.05 19.10 -0.48
N ASP A 79 2.24 19.50 -0.94
CA ASP A 79 2.43 20.46 -2.02
C ASP A 79 2.12 19.87 -3.41
N PHE A 80 1.83 18.57 -3.49
CA PHE A 80 1.41 17.92 -4.72
C PHE A 80 -0.07 18.14 -4.98
N ALA A 81 -0.46 18.19 -6.27
CA ALA A 81 -1.87 18.25 -6.63
C ALA A 81 -2.58 16.98 -6.17
N LYS A 82 -3.81 17.11 -5.69
CA LYS A 82 -4.65 15.97 -5.28
C LYS A 82 -5.24 15.29 -6.51
N VAL A 83 -5.23 13.97 -6.52
CA VAL A 83 -5.83 13.13 -7.58
C VAL A 83 -6.93 12.30 -6.96
N GLN A 84 -8.14 12.35 -7.50
CA GLN A 84 -9.20 11.42 -7.07
C GLN A 84 -9.04 10.08 -7.77
N HIS A 85 -9.30 9.01 -7.02
CA HIS A 85 -9.37 7.63 -7.50
C HIS A 85 -10.85 7.25 -7.60
N PRO A 86 -11.46 7.26 -8.81
CA PRO A 86 -12.88 6.94 -8.96
C PRO A 86 -13.23 5.54 -8.46
N ILE A 87 -12.30 4.60 -8.68
CA ILE A 87 -12.30 3.28 -8.06
C ILE A 87 -11.33 3.35 -6.88
N PRO A 88 -11.76 3.14 -5.62
CA PRO A 88 -10.86 3.27 -4.48
C PRO A 88 -9.67 2.31 -4.53
N MET A 89 -8.51 2.75 -4.05
CA MET A 89 -7.33 1.93 -3.80
C MET A 89 -7.40 1.34 -2.38
N LEU A 90 -7.95 0.13 -2.28
CA LEU A 90 -8.23 -0.52 -0.99
C LEU A 90 -6.96 -1.05 -0.30
N SER A 91 -7.09 -1.29 1.00
CA SER A 91 -6.14 -2.13 1.75
C SER A 91 -6.53 -3.60 1.67
N MET A 92 -5.61 -4.48 2.04
CA MET A 92 -5.87 -5.90 2.27
C MET A 92 -6.05 -6.18 3.76
N GLY A 93 -6.78 -7.24 4.09
CA GLY A 93 -6.75 -7.82 5.43
C GLY A 93 -5.51 -8.70 5.60
N ASP A 94 -5.02 -8.80 6.83
CA ASP A 94 -3.83 -9.56 7.16
C ASP A 94 -4.18 -10.87 7.89
N VAL A 95 -3.35 -11.90 7.65
CA VAL A 95 -3.36 -13.18 8.37
C VAL A 95 -1.93 -13.52 8.77
N PHE A 96 -1.76 -13.99 10.01
CA PHE A 96 -0.44 -14.21 10.63
C PHE A 96 -0.23 -15.67 11.03
N SER A 97 -1.22 -16.54 10.83
CA SER A 97 -1.12 -17.98 11.12
C SER A 97 -1.82 -18.84 10.08
N PHE A 98 -1.42 -20.11 10.01
CA PHE A 98 -2.09 -21.10 9.16
C PHE A 98 -3.54 -21.36 9.57
N GLU A 99 -3.86 -21.20 10.86
CA GLU A 99 -5.23 -21.31 11.37
C GLU A 99 -6.10 -20.17 10.82
N GLU A 100 -5.65 -18.92 10.98
CA GLU A 100 -6.34 -17.74 10.41
C GLU A 100 -6.50 -17.83 8.89
N LEU A 101 -5.47 -18.33 8.17
CA LEU A 101 -5.55 -18.55 6.73
C LEU A 101 -6.59 -19.62 6.37
N SER A 102 -6.67 -20.72 7.14
CA SER A 102 -7.66 -21.78 6.93
C SER A 102 -9.08 -21.28 7.19
N GLU A 103 -9.27 -20.45 8.21
CA GLU A 103 -10.56 -19.80 8.51
C GLU A 103 -10.97 -18.81 7.41
N TRP A 104 -10.00 -18.06 6.87
CA TRP A 104 -10.21 -17.17 5.73
C TRP A 104 -10.64 -17.97 4.49
N ASP A 105 -9.94 -19.05 4.14
CA ASP A 105 -10.27 -19.90 2.98
C ASP A 105 -11.67 -20.51 3.14
N ALA A 106 -11.98 -21.09 4.31
CA ALA A 106 -13.31 -21.67 4.56
C ALA A 106 -14.45 -20.64 4.34
N ARG A 107 -14.22 -19.38 4.74
CA ARG A 107 -15.17 -18.28 4.49
C ARG A 107 -15.26 -17.94 3.00
N MET A 108 -14.14 -17.89 2.27
CA MET A 108 -14.14 -17.62 0.83
C MET A 108 -14.87 -18.73 0.05
N GLN A 109 -14.54 -20.00 0.29
CA GLN A 109 -15.19 -21.16 -0.33
C GLN A 109 -16.71 -21.15 -0.06
N SER A 110 -17.12 -20.84 1.18
CA SER A 110 -18.54 -20.73 1.52
C SER A 110 -19.24 -19.57 0.81
N ASN A 111 -18.57 -18.43 0.63
CA ASN A 111 -19.15 -17.26 -0.02
C ASN A 111 -19.30 -17.45 -1.53
N VAL A 112 -18.34 -18.13 -2.16
CA VAL A 112 -18.37 -18.40 -3.60
C VAL A 112 -19.29 -19.60 -3.93
N GLY A 113 -19.32 -20.61 -3.07
CA GLY A 113 -20.19 -21.78 -3.21
C GLY A 113 -19.66 -22.87 -4.15
N HIS A 114 -18.42 -22.75 -4.63
CA HIS A 114 -17.70 -23.79 -5.38
C HIS A 114 -16.18 -23.66 -5.17
N PRO A 115 -15.40 -24.71 -5.43
CA PRO A 115 -13.93 -24.63 -5.39
C PRO A 115 -13.40 -23.53 -6.31
N VAL A 116 -12.42 -22.79 -5.82
CA VAL A 116 -11.70 -21.73 -6.55
C VAL A 116 -10.20 -21.91 -6.41
N ASP A 117 -9.47 -21.54 -7.46
CA ASP A 117 -8.01 -21.43 -7.44
C ASP A 117 -7.61 -20.04 -6.90
N TYR A 118 -6.43 -19.95 -6.29
CA TYR A 118 -5.89 -18.70 -5.75
C TYR A 118 -4.65 -18.24 -6.51
N ASN A 119 -4.60 -16.98 -6.92
CA ASN A 119 -3.36 -16.38 -7.42
C ASN A 119 -2.53 -15.89 -6.23
N VAL A 120 -1.33 -16.44 -6.08
CA VAL A 120 -0.41 -16.15 -4.97
C VAL A 120 0.72 -15.26 -5.49
N GLU A 121 0.94 -14.14 -4.80
CA GLU A 121 1.93 -13.12 -5.17
C GLU A 121 2.71 -12.64 -3.95
N LEU A 122 3.95 -12.20 -4.17
CA LEU A 122 4.74 -11.55 -3.13
C LEU A 122 4.19 -10.15 -2.83
N LYS A 123 3.85 -9.91 -1.57
CA LYS A 123 3.52 -8.56 -1.07
C LYS A 123 4.79 -7.70 -1.02
N ILE A 124 4.92 -6.77 -1.96
CA ILE A 124 6.08 -5.88 -2.06
C ILE A 124 5.96 -4.78 -1.01
N ASP A 125 7.02 -4.54 -0.24
CA ASP A 125 7.08 -3.46 0.74
C ASP A 125 7.62 -2.18 0.10
N GLY A 126 6.69 -1.34 -0.37
CA GLY A 126 6.97 -0.08 -1.04
C GLY A 126 5.85 0.95 -0.85
N LEU A 127 5.65 1.77 -1.88
CA LEU A 127 4.56 2.74 -1.93
C LEU A 127 3.62 2.41 -3.10
N ALA A 128 2.36 2.14 -2.77
CA ALA A 128 1.31 1.88 -3.74
C ALA A 128 1.15 3.05 -4.74
N LEU A 129 1.06 2.68 -6.02
CA LEU A 129 1.10 3.56 -7.18
C LEU A 129 -0.04 3.21 -8.14
N SER A 130 -0.78 4.23 -8.61
CA SER A 130 -1.70 4.12 -9.74
C SER A 130 -1.11 4.83 -10.97
N LEU A 131 -1.28 4.22 -12.15
CA LEU A 131 -0.81 4.73 -13.43
C LEU A 131 -1.95 4.71 -14.44
N ILE A 132 -2.28 5.88 -14.97
CA ILE A 132 -3.31 6.06 -15.99
C ILE A 132 -2.66 6.30 -17.35
N TYR A 133 -3.08 5.51 -18.32
CA TYR A 133 -2.68 5.61 -19.71
C TYR A 133 -3.86 6.02 -20.58
N GLU A 134 -3.61 6.90 -21.55
CA GLU A 134 -4.56 7.23 -22.61
C GLU A 134 -3.92 6.98 -23.97
N ASN A 135 -4.58 6.19 -24.82
CA ASN A 135 -4.07 5.84 -26.15
C ASN A 135 -2.61 5.32 -26.09
N GLY A 136 -2.33 4.52 -25.06
CA GLY A 136 -1.03 3.94 -24.74
C GLY A 136 -0.01 4.90 -24.12
N LYS A 137 -0.31 6.18 -23.90
CA LYS A 137 0.64 7.15 -23.31
C LYS A 137 0.34 7.34 -21.83
N LEU A 138 1.39 7.34 -21.00
CA LEU A 138 1.24 7.67 -19.58
C LEU A 138 0.80 9.14 -19.46
N VAL A 139 -0.35 9.38 -18.83
CA VAL A 139 -0.90 10.73 -18.62
C VAL A 139 -0.91 11.13 -17.15
N GLN A 140 -1.02 10.17 -16.23
CA GLN A 140 -1.01 10.46 -14.80
C GLN A 140 -0.40 9.30 -14.00
N GLY A 141 0.40 9.63 -13.00
CA GLY A 141 0.82 8.72 -11.96
C GLY A 141 0.50 9.31 -10.59
N SER A 142 -0.11 8.52 -9.70
CA SER A 142 -0.58 9.00 -8.41
C SER A 142 -0.31 8.02 -7.27
N THR A 143 -0.07 8.56 -6.07
CA THR A 143 0.06 7.74 -4.86
C THR A 143 -1.30 7.24 -4.38
N ARG A 144 -1.32 6.24 -3.50
CA ARG A 144 -2.57 5.77 -2.88
C ARG A 144 -3.27 6.85 -2.03
N GLY A 145 -2.49 7.59 -1.23
CA GLY A 145 -3.04 8.49 -0.21
C GLY A 145 -4.00 7.78 0.74
N ASP A 146 -5.21 8.32 0.90
CA ASP A 146 -6.27 7.76 1.74
C ASP A 146 -7.10 6.64 1.05
N GLY A 147 -6.69 6.24 -0.15
CA GLY A 147 -7.38 5.26 -0.98
C GLY A 147 -8.43 5.87 -1.91
N ASN A 148 -9.00 7.03 -1.60
CA ASN A 148 -9.93 7.76 -2.48
C ASN A 148 -9.26 8.95 -3.16
N VAL A 149 -8.30 9.56 -2.47
CA VAL A 149 -7.51 10.68 -2.95
C VAL A 149 -6.03 10.35 -2.77
N GLY A 150 -5.26 10.57 -3.83
CA GLY A 150 -3.81 10.44 -3.92
C GLY A 150 -3.11 11.77 -4.19
N GLU A 151 -1.79 11.70 -4.35
CA GLU A 151 -0.94 12.82 -4.78
C GLU A 151 -0.49 12.61 -6.23
N ASP A 152 -0.56 13.65 -7.07
CA ASP A 152 -0.03 13.61 -8.44
C ASP A 152 1.51 13.60 -8.40
N VAL A 153 2.08 12.44 -8.69
CA VAL A 153 3.52 12.20 -8.76
C VAL A 153 3.96 11.90 -10.20
N THR A 154 3.19 12.34 -11.21
CA THR A 154 3.42 12.01 -12.62
C THR A 154 4.84 12.36 -13.09
N ARG A 155 5.33 13.54 -12.70
CA ARG A 155 6.70 14.00 -13.04
C ARG A 155 7.78 13.10 -12.48
N ASN A 156 7.54 12.52 -11.31
CA ASN A 156 8.47 11.67 -10.58
C ASN A 156 8.45 10.25 -11.15
N VAL A 157 7.26 9.72 -11.39
CA VAL A 157 7.02 8.44 -12.06
C VAL A 157 7.70 8.39 -13.43
N LEU A 158 7.67 9.48 -14.22
CA LEU A 158 8.34 9.56 -15.52
C LEU A 158 9.87 9.35 -15.47
N THR A 159 10.48 9.42 -14.28
CA THR A 159 11.91 9.17 -14.07
C THR A 159 12.23 7.71 -13.75
N ILE A 160 11.24 6.89 -13.43
CA ILE A 160 11.40 5.48 -13.09
C ILE A 160 11.58 4.67 -14.38
N ALA A 161 12.68 3.92 -14.48
CA ALA A 161 13.06 3.23 -15.71
C ALA A 161 12.09 2.10 -16.11
N SER A 162 11.51 1.40 -15.13
CA SER A 162 10.59 0.29 -15.35
C SER A 162 9.16 0.71 -15.68
N VAL A 163 8.83 2.00 -15.56
CA VAL A 163 7.52 2.52 -15.95
C VAL A 163 7.51 2.82 -17.45
N PRO A 164 6.69 2.11 -18.26
CA PRO A 164 6.62 2.39 -19.69
C PRO A 164 5.96 3.76 -19.91
N LYS A 165 6.63 4.67 -20.62
CA LYS A 165 6.03 5.97 -21.00
C LYS A 165 5.00 5.83 -22.12
N GLN A 166 5.18 4.77 -22.92
CA GLN A 166 4.31 4.35 -24.00
C GLN A 166 4.14 2.84 -23.91
N LEU A 167 2.89 2.37 -23.87
CA LEU A 167 2.53 0.96 -23.94
C LEU A 167 2.76 0.42 -25.35
N LYS A 168 2.95 -0.90 -25.44
CA LYS A 168 3.09 -1.61 -26.72
C LYS A 168 1.82 -1.57 -27.58
N GLN A 169 0.68 -1.22 -26.99
CA GLN A 169 -0.59 -1.05 -27.68
C GLN A 169 -1.22 0.31 -27.29
N PRO A 170 -2.00 0.94 -28.19
CA PRO A 170 -2.63 2.23 -27.95
C PRO A 170 -3.89 2.12 -27.07
N LEU A 171 -3.78 1.48 -25.91
CA LEU A 171 -4.90 1.26 -24.99
C LEU A 171 -5.00 2.37 -23.96
N SER A 172 -6.22 2.71 -23.56
CA SER A 172 -6.49 3.54 -22.40
C SER A 172 -6.88 2.65 -21.23
N LEU A 173 -6.19 2.77 -20.10
CA LEU A 173 -6.38 1.90 -18.94
C LEU A 173 -5.79 2.53 -17.68
N GLU A 174 -6.19 2.00 -16.52
CA GLU A 174 -5.51 2.22 -15.25
C GLU A 174 -4.89 0.90 -14.77
N VAL A 175 -3.63 0.96 -14.35
CA VAL A 175 -2.98 -0.15 -13.63
C VAL A 175 -2.45 0.32 -12.29
N ARG A 176 -2.40 -0.59 -11.32
CA ARG A 176 -1.85 -0.33 -9.99
C ARG A 176 -0.77 -1.32 -9.62
N GLY A 177 0.14 -0.86 -8.79
CA GLY A 177 1.29 -1.63 -8.37
C GLY A 177 2.00 -1.01 -7.18
N GLU A 178 3.22 -1.47 -6.94
CA GLU A 178 4.12 -0.93 -5.93
C GLU A 178 5.28 -0.21 -6.59
N CYS A 179 5.59 0.99 -6.13
CA CYS A 179 6.89 1.63 -6.32
C CYS A 179 7.79 1.27 -5.14
N TYR A 180 8.94 0.65 -5.38
CA TYR A 180 9.84 0.20 -4.32
C TYR A 180 11.29 0.63 -4.60
N MET A 181 12.13 0.53 -3.56
CA MET A 181 13.56 0.75 -3.68
C MET A 181 14.29 -0.59 -3.52
N PRO A 182 15.02 -1.06 -4.54
CA PRO A 182 15.83 -2.27 -4.42
C PRO A 182 16.79 -2.19 -3.23
N LYS A 183 17.02 -3.31 -2.52
CA LYS A 183 17.87 -3.36 -1.31
C LYS A 183 19.27 -2.77 -1.53
N ALA A 184 19.86 -2.99 -2.71
CA ALA A 184 21.17 -2.43 -3.06
C ALA A 184 21.14 -0.90 -3.23
N ALA A 185 20.11 -0.37 -3.89
CA ALA A 185 19.89 1.07 -4.03
C ALA A 185 19.65 1.74 -2.67
N PHE A 186 18.86 1.09 -1.80
CA PHE A 186 18.64 1.53 -0.42
C PHE A 186 19.94 1.61 0.38
N ALA A 187 20.76 0.55 0.35
CA ALA A 187 22.05 0.55 1.05
C ALA A 187 22.99 1.67 0.55
N LYS A 188 23.05 1.87 -0.77
CA LYS A 188 23.83 2.96 -1.39
C LYS A 188 23.32 4.33 -0.98
N LEU A 189 22.00 4.51 -0.91
CA LEU A 189 21.39 5.76 -0.50
C LEU A 189 21.71 6.10 0.96
N ASN A 190 21.58 5.14 1.87
CA ASN A 190 21.89 5.35 3.28
C ASN A 190 23.37 5.63 3.50
N ALA A 191 24.28 4.92 2.81
CA ALA A 191 25.71 5.21 2.88
C ALA A 191 26.04 6.64 2.42
N ARG A 192 25.34 7.15 1.40
CA ARG A 192 25.47 8.55 0.97
C ARG A 192 24.95 9.52 2.04
N GLN A 193 23.77 9.27 2.61
CA GLN A 193 23.20 10.10 3.69
C GLN A 193 24.18 10.21 4.85
N GLU A 194 24.77 9.10 5.30
CA GLU A 194 25.75 9.09 6.39
C GLU A 194 27.02 9.90 6.05
N THR A 195 27.54 9.73 4.83
CA THR A 195 28.72 10.47 4.35
C THR A 195 28.47 11.97 4.28
N GLU A 196 27.24 12.38 3.95
CA GLU A 196 26.81 13.77 3.84
C GLU A 196 26.31 14.35 5.19
N GLY A 197 26.34 13.57 6.28
CA GLY A 197 25.88 13.97 7.60
C GLY A 197 24.36 14.03 7.77
N GLY A 198 23.61 13.46 6.83
CA GLY A 198 22.16 13.32 6.88
C GLY A 198 21.69 12.10 7.69
N THR A 199 20.40 12.06 8.01
CA THR A 199 19.77 10.92 8.69
C THR A 199 19.50 9.79 7.67
N PRO A 200 19.90 8.53 7.96
CA PRO A 200 19.56 7.40 7.11
C PRO A 200 18.07 7.08 7.20
N PHE A 201 17.52 6.53 6.12
CA PHE A 201 16.14 6.03 6.10
C PHE A 201 16.03 4.75 6.92
N ALA A 202 14.93 4.61 7.66
CA ALA A 202 14.70 3.47 8.55
C ALA A 202 14.54 2.13 7.79
N ASN A 203 13.88 2.14 6.64
CA ASN A 203 13.63 0.94 5.83
C ASN A 203 13.49 1.32 4.32
N PRO A 204 13.55 0.34 3.40
CA PRO A 204 13.41 0.57 1.96
C PRO A 204 12.08 1.23 1.56
N ARG A 205 11.00 0.92 2.27
CA ARG A 205 9.68 1.49 2.01
C ARG A 205 9.65 3.01 2.19
N ASN A 206 10.10 3.51 3.34
CA ASN A 206 10.18 4.94 3.62
C ASN A 206 11.14 5.63 2.67
N ALA A 207 12.26 4.97 2.32
CA ALA A 207 13.17 5.48 1.32
C ALA A 207 12.50 5.60 -0.06
N ALA A 208 11.68 4.63 -0.46
CA ALA A 208 10.92 4.68 -1.70
C ALA A 208 9.86 5.78 -1.68
N ALA A 209 9.07 5.86 -0.62
CA ALA A 209 8.01 6.86 -0.46
C ALA A 209 8.57 8.30 -0.46
N GLY A 210 9.56 8.57 0.41
CA GLY A 210 10.22 9.87 0.46
C GLY A 210 10.97 10.22 -0.83
N SER A 211 11.46 9.21 -1.58
CA SER A 211 12.09 9.43 -2.89
C SER A 211 11.07 9.75 -3.99
N LEU A 212 9.92 9.08 -3.99
CA LEU A 212 8.86 9.33 -4.98
C LEU A 212 8.20 10.69 -4.77
N ARG A 213 8.14 11.18 -3.52
CA ARG A 213 7.50 12.44 -3.12
C ARG A 213 8.46 13.65 -3.09
N GLN A 214 9.56 13.59 -3.85
CA GLN A 214 10.46 14.74 -4.00
C GLN A 214 9.87 15.80 -4.94
N LEU A 215 9.85 17.08 -4.53
CA LEU A 215 9.35 18.17 -5.38
C LEU A 215 10.18 18.36 -6.66
N ASP A 216 11.49 18.10 -6.58
CA ASP A 216 12.36 18.02 -7.76
C ASP A 216 12.49 16.56 -8.22
N ALA A 217 11.83 16.23 -9.33
CA ALA A 217 11.89 14.91 -9.95
C ALA A 217 13.32 14.47 -10.32
N LYS A 218 14.29 15.38 -10.47
CA LYS A 218 15.69 14.99 -10.65
C LYS A 218 16.25 14.25 -9.45
N VAL A 219 15.77 14.56 -8.25
CA VAL A 219 16.15 13.83 -7.04
C VAL A 219 15.62 12.40 -7.16
N THR A 220 14.34 12.22 -7.51
CA THR A 220 13.71 10.91 -7.75
C THR A 220 14.48 10.07 -8.77
N ALA A 221 14.87 10.69 -9.90
CA ALA A 221 15.63 10.03 -10.95
C ALA A 221 16.95 9.40 -10.46
N ALA A 222 17.57 9.99 -9.42
CA ALA A 222 18.81 9.51 -8.83
C ALA A 222 18.62 8.43 -7.74
N ARG A 223 17.38 8.05 -7.43
CA ARG A 223 17.04 7.13 -6.32
C ARG A 223 16.87 5.69 -6.73
N GLU A 224 17.01 5.40 -8.03
CA GLU A 224 16.99 4.03 -8.57
C GLU A 224 15.72 3.25 -8.13
N LEU A 225 14.59 3.94 -8.11
CA LEU A 225 13.29 3.33 -7.84
C LEU A 225 12.91 2.36 -8.95
N ASP A 226 12.10 1.36 -8.58
CA ASP A 226 11.59 0.36 -9.49
C ASP A 226 10.11 0.06 -9.18
N THR A 227 9.42 -0.66 -10.06
CA THR A 227 7.98 -0.95 -9.94
C THR A 227 7.67 -2.41 -10.20
N PHE A 228 6.67 -2.92 -9.48
CA PHE A 228 5.94 -4.12 -9.87
C PHE A 228 4.46 -3.79 -9.98
N ILE A 229 3.87 -4.03 -11.15
CA ILE A 229 2.46 -3.81 -11.42
C ILE A 229 1.70 -5.12 -11.22
N TYR A 230 0.59 -5.08 -10.49
CA TYR A 230 -0.16 -6.27 -10.08
C TYR A 230 -1.68 -6.14 -10.16
N THR A 231 -2.24 -4.97 -10.48
CA THR A 231 -3.70 -4.83 -10.65
C THR A 231 -4.03 -4.13 -11.95
N LEU A 232 -4.90 -4.75 -12.77
CA LEU A 232 -5.58 -4.12 -13.88
C LEU A 232 -6.94 -3.62 -13.40
N ILE A 233 -7.22 -2.34 -13.57
CA ILE A 233 -8.53 -1.77 -13.25
C ILE A 233 -9.48 -1.96 -14.42
N GLU A 234 -10.73 -2.32 -14.11
CA GLU A 234 -11.78 -2.67 -15.08
C GLU A 234 -11.32 -3.74 -16.11
N PRO A 235 -10.82 -4.91 -15.65
CA PRO A 235 -10.27 -5.96 -16.52
C PRO A 235 -11.28 -6.51 -17.54
N GLU A 236 -12.57 -6.41 -17.25
CA GLU A 236 -13.66 -6.79 -18.15
C GLU A 236 -13.64 -6.03 -19.48
N GLN A 237 -13.11 -4.80 -19.52
CA GLN A 237 -12.96 -4.02 -20.76
C GLN A 237 -11.99 -4.70 -21.74
N PHE A 238 -11.13 -5.60 -21.25
CA PHE A 238 -10.11 -6.30 -22.01
C PHE A 238 -10.39 -7.80 -22.13
N ASN A 239 -11.58 -8.27 -21.73
CA ASN A 239 -11.94 -9.69 -21.62
C ASN A 239 -10.96 -10.49 -20.74
N VAL A 240 -10.38 -9.85 -19.73
CA VAL A 240 -9.54 -10.49 -18.72
C VAL A 240 -10.44 -10.92 -17.58
N THR A 241 -10.39 -12.21 -17.22
CA THR A 241 -11.33 -12.82 -16.28
C THR A 241 -10.67 -13.35 -15.01
N THR A 242 -9.35 -13.54 -15.03
CA THR A 242 -8.58 -13.99 -13.87
C THR A 242 -7.42 -13.04 -13.55
N GLN A 243 -6.97 -13.07 -12.30
CA GLN A 243 -5.79 -12.32 -11.87
C GLN A 243 -4.53 -12.75 -12.62
N HIS A 244 -4.38 -14.06 -12.88
CA HIS A 244 -3.27 -14.60 -13.66
C HIS A 244 -3.24 -14.04 -15.09
N GLU A 245 -4.40 -13.97 -15.75
CA GLU A 245 -4.55 -13.33 -17.07
C GLU A 245 -4.22 -11.83 -17.00
N ALA A 246 -4.62 -11.13 -15.94
CA ALA A 246 -4.32 -9.71 -15.76
C ALA A 246 -2.82 -9.44 -15.68
N ILE A 247 -2.09 -10.24 -14.90
CA ILE A 247 -0.62 -10.17 -14.81
C ILE A 247 0.02 -10.40 -16.18
N ALA A 248 -0.40 -11.45 -16.90
CA ALA A 248 0.11 -11.74 -18.23
C ALA A 248 -0.20 -10.62 -19.25
N PHE A 249 -1.40 -10.05 -19.18
CA PHE A 249 -1.84 -8.93 -20.01
C PHE A 249 -0.97 -7.69 -19.77
N MET A 250 -0.75 -7.30 -18.51
CA MET A 250 0.09 -6.16 -18.16
C MET A 250 1.55 -6.37 -18.58
N GLN A 251 2.09 -7.58 -18.41
CA GLN A 251 3.42 -7.93 -18.89
C GLN A 251 3.53 -7.81 -20.42
N ALA A 252 2.50 -8.26 -21.15
CA ALA A 252 2.44 -8.16 -22.61
C ALA A 252 2.42 -6.69 -23.09
N LEU A 253 1.89 -5.75 -22.29
CA LEU A 253 1.89 -4.32 -22.57
C LEU A 253 3.22 -3.61 -22.24
N GLY A 254 4.12 -4.27 -21.51
CA GLY A 254 5.45 -3.77 -21.19
C GLY A 254 5.63 -3.31 -19.74
N PHE A 255 4.68 -3.61 -18.86
CA PHE A 255 4.86 -3.41 -17.42
C PHE A 255 5.79 -4.47 -16.82
N THR A 256 6.51 -4.07 -15.78
CA THR A 256 7.29 -5.01 -14.96
C THR A 256 6.34 -5.66 -13.96
N THR A 257 6.19 -6.98 -14.04
CA THR A 257 5.38 -7.79 -13.12
C THR A 257 6.28 -8.73 -12.34
N ASN A 258 5.86 -9.14 -11.13
CA ASN A 258 6.69 -10.01 -10.31
C ASN A 258 6.69 -11.44 -10.89
N PRO A 259 7.87 -12.03 -11.18
CA PRO A 259 7.96 -13.34 -11.84
C PRO A 259 7.59 -14.54 -10.95
N SER A 260 7.33 -14.31 -9.66
CA SER A 260 6.96 -15.37 -8.71
C SER A 260 5.45 -15.55 -8.54
N SER A 261 4.63 -14.84 -9.32
CA SER A 261 3.18 -15.01 -9.34
C SER A 261 2.82 -16.42 -9.82
N GLU A 262 2.02 -17.14 -9.04
CA GLU A 262 1.59 -18.51 -9.35
C GLU A 262 0.11 -18.75 -9.00
N VAL A 263 -0.51 -19.73 -9.66
CA VAL A 263 -1.87 -20.18 -9.34
C VAL A 263 -1.76 -21.44 -8.47
N ALA A 264 -2.37 -21.41 -7.29
CA ALA A 264 -2.40 -22.47 -6.29
C ALA A 264 -3.80 -23.10 -6.17
#